data_AF-A0A542IPU1-F1
#
_entry.id   AF-A0A542IPU1-F1
#
_cell.length_a   1.000
_cell.length_b   1.000
_cell.length_c   1.000
_cell.angle_alpha   90.00
_cell.angle_beta   90.00
_cell.angle_gamma   90.00
#
_symmetry.space_group_name_H-M   'P 1'
#
loop_
_entity.id
_entity.type
_entity.pdbx_description
1 polymer ?
#
loop_
_entity_poly.entity_id
_entity_poly.type
_entity_poly.pdbx_seq_one_letter_code
_entity_poly.pdbx_strand_id
1 'polypeptide(L)'
;MSASSAHPGIGARHHRTPIEITALAAGAVFALVGILGFIPGITTNYSQMTFAGPDSGAMLLGVFQVSILHNIVHLLFGAAGLLMGRTVMQAKYYLIGGGALYLVIWVYGLLIDHGSSANFIPVNTADNWLHVVLGVAMIALGLLLGRGTGSAGRAREL
;
A
#
# COMPACT_ATOMS: atom_id res chain seq x y z
N MET A 1 16.75 18.63 55.38
CA MET A 1 16.25 17.53 54.53
C MET A 1 15.46 18.16 53.40
N SER A 2 16.08 18.32 52.22
CA SER A 2 15.43 18.90 51.03
C SER A 2 15.30 17.79 50.00
N ALA A 3 14.06 17.40 49.70
CA ALA A 3 13.76 16.44 48.65
C ALA A 3 13.86 17.18 47.29
N SER A 4 14.87 16.82 46.50
CA SER A 4 14.97 17.23 45.10
C SER A 4 13.91 16.46 44.31
N SER A 5 12.96 17.20 43.76
CA SER A 5 11.86 16.70 42.93
C SER A 5 12.40 16.15 41.60
N ALA A 6 12.00 14.91 41.30
CA ALA A 6 12.31 14.24 40.04
C ALA A 6 11.72 14.99 38.84
N HIS A 7 12.54 15.15 37.81
CA HIS A 7 12.15 15.72 36.53
C HIS A 7 11.25 14.72 35.76
N PRO A 8 10.05 15.11 35.29
CA PRO A 8 9.22 14.24 34.45
C PRO A 8 9.96 13.97 33.15
N GLY A 9 10.17 12.69 32.84
CA GLY A 9 10.84 12.25 31.63
C GLY A 9 10.22 12.88 30.39
N ILE A 10 11.04 13.60 29.63
CA ILE A 10 10.75 14.04 28.27
C ILE A 10 10.25 12.82 27.51
N GLY A 11 9.02 12.90 26.99
CA GLY A 11 8.33 11.80 26.33
C GLY A 11 9.27 11.04 25.39
N ALA A 12 9.49 9.76 25.69
CA ALA A 12 10.29 8.90 24.84
C ALA A 12 9.68 8.95 23.43
N ARG A 13 10.39 9.58 22.48
CA ARG A 13 10.00 9.55 21.08
C ARG A 13 9.99 8.08 20.66
N HIS A 14 8.80 7.53 20.44
CA HIS A 14 8.67 6.19 19.89
C HIS A 14 9.32 6.21 18.50
N HIS A 15 10.54 5.68 18.40
CA HIS A 15 11.20 5.50 17.12
C HIS A 15 10.48 4.36 16.39
N ARG A 16 9.81 4.72 15.30
CA ARG A 16 9.17 3.73 14.41
C ARG A 16 10.23 2.80 13.86
N THR A 17 9.92 1.52 13.84
CA THR A 17 10.77 0.50 13.24
C THR A 17 10.79 0.64 11.71
N PRO A 18 11.83 0.13 11.02
CA PRO A 18 11.88 0.16 9.56
C PRO A 18 10.63 -0.43 8.89
N ILE A 19 10.10 -1.54 9.41
CA ILE A 19 8.90 -2.19 8.84
C ILE A 19 7.64 -1.34 8.98
N GLU A 20 7.47 -0.63 10.10
CA GLU A 20 6.37 0.31 10.31
C GLU A 20 6.49 1.50 9.34
N ILE A 21 7.69 2.07 9.20
CA ILE A 21 7.94 3.16 8.25
C ILE A 21 7.63 2.70 6.82
N THR A 22 8.07 1.51 6.42
CA THR A 22 7.80 0.95 5.09
C THR A 22 6.31 0.77 4.85
N ALA A 23 5.55 0.20 5.80
CA ALA A 23 4.11 0.03 5.66
C ALA A 23 3.37 1.39 5.59
N LEU A 24 3.76 2.36 6.43
CA LEU A 24 3.21 3.72 6.39
C LEU A 24 3.50 4.42 5.06
N ALA A 25 4.73 4.32 4.56
CA ALA A 25 5.13 4.91 3.29
C ALA A 25 4.36 4.28 2.12
N ALA A 26 4.26 2.95 2.06
CA ALA A 26 3.46 2.26 1.06
C ALA A 26 1.98 2.68 1.14
N GLY A 27 1.39 2.72 2.34
CA GLY A 27 0.02 3.19 2.55
C GLY A 27 -0.19 4.64 2.09
N ALA A 28 0.74 5.53 2.39
CA ALA A 28 0.70 6.93 1.94
C ALA A 28 0.77 7.04 0.41
N VAL A 29 1.62 6.24 -0.24
CA VAL A 29 1.72 6.21 -1.71
C VAL A 29 0.41 5.74 -2.32
N PHE A 30 -0.21 4.67 -1.82
CA PHE A 30 -1.51 4.21 -2.33
C PHE A 30 -2.63 5.22 -2.11
N ALA A 31 -2.67 5.86 -0.95
CA ALA A 31 -3.62 6.93 -0.68
C ALA A 31 -3.42 8.09 -1.66
N LEU A 32 -2.16 8.49 -1.90
CA LEU A 32 -1.83 9.53 -2.87
C LEU A 32 -2.27 9.15 -4.29
N VAL A 33 -1.96 7.94 -4.76
CA VAL A 33 -2.38 7.44 -6.07
C VAL A 33 -3.91 7.44 -6.20
N GLY A 34 -4.62 6.95 -5.18
CA GLY A 34 -6.09 6.97 -5.15
C GLY A 34 -6.67 8.39 -5.19
N ILE A 35 -6.03 9.36 -4.54
CA ILE A 35 -6.43 10.78 -4.63
C ILE A 35 -6.15 11.32 -6.04
N LEU A 36 -4.94 11.10 -6.58
CA LEU A 36 -4.52 11.61 -7.89
C LEU A 36 -5.39 11.05 -9.04
N GLY A 37 -5.92 9.85 -8.89
CA GLY A 37 -6.92 9.26 -9.79
C GLY A 37 -8.19 10.12 -9.94
N PHE A 38 -8.50 10.98 -8.97
CA PHE A 38 -9.63 11.91 -9.00
C PHE A 38 -9.24 13.35 -9.37
N ILE A 39 -7.98 13.60 -9.76
CA ILE A 39 -7.51 14.95 -10.11
C ILE A 39 -7.42 15.11 -11.64
N PRO A 40 -8.26 15.96 -12.26
CA PRO A 40 -8.15 16.28 -13.68
C PRO A 40 -6.77 16.85 -14.03
N GLY A 41 -6.22 16.47 -15.19
CA GLY A 41 -4.89 16.89 -15.66
C GLY A 41 -3.78 15.94 -15.25
N ILE A 42 -3.81 15.40 -14.02
CA ILE A 42 -2.96 14.25 -13.61
C ILE A 42 -3.58 12.95 -14.14
N THR A 43 -4.90 12.82 -13.99
CA THR A 43 -5.69 11.80 -14.68
C THR A 43 -6.22 12.39 -15.98
N THR A 44 -5.71 11.87 -17.08
CA THR A 44 -6.12 12.23 -18.45
C THR A 44 -7.38 11.47 -18.84
N ASN A 45 -8.09 11.94 -19.88
CA ASN A 45 -9.41 11.42 -20.27
C ASN A 45 -10.42 11.37 -19.10
N TYR A 46 -10.31 12.30 -18.16
CA TYR A 46 -11.07 12.30 -16.91
C TYR A 46 -12.59 12.21 -17.12
N SER A 47 -13.12 12.83 -18.18
CA SER A 47 -14.54 12.77 -18.53
C SER A 47 -15.03 11.39 -18.97
N GLN A 48 -14.12 10.47 -19.27
CA GLN A 48 -14.40 9.07 -19.63
C GLN A 48 -14.32 8.13 -18.41
N MET A 49 -14.11 8.66 -17.20
CA MET A 49 -14.04 7.85 -15.99
C MET A 49 -15.43 7.29 -15.67
N THR A 50 -15.55 5.96 -15.73
CA THR A 50 -16.76 5.25 -15.31
C THR A 50 -16.59 4.72 -13.88
N PHE A 51 -17.67 4.19 -13.30
CA PHE A 51 -17.60 3.66 -11.94
C PHE A 51 -16.65 2.46 -11.85
N ALA A 52 -16.76 1.52 -12.79
CA ALA A 52 -16.01 0.28 -12.87
C ALA A 52 -16.07 -0.25 -14.32
N GLY A 53 -15.26 -1.24 -14.65
CA GLY A 53 -15.30 -1.91 -15.97
C GLY A 53 -14.27 -1.40 -16.98
N PRO A 54 -14.07 -2.18 -18.06
CA PRO A 54 -13.09 -1.89 -19.11
C PRO A 54 -13.35 -0.57 -19.83
N ASP A 55 -14.59 -0.11 -19.82
CA ASP A 55 -15.04 1.11 -20.53
C ASP A 55 -14.56 2.40 -19.86
N SER A 56 -13.94 2.34 -18.67
CA SER A 56 -13.36 3.52 -18.04
C SER A 56 -12.12 3.97 -18.81
N GLY A 57 -12.26 4.94 -19.71
CA GLY A 57 -11.18 5.45 -20.55
C GLY A 57 -10.19 6.39 -19.85
N ALA A 58 -10.37 6.62 -18.54
CA ALA A 58 -9.53 7.50 -17.75
C ALA A 58 -8.16 6.89 -17.45
N MET A 59 -7.11 7.70 -17.60
CA MET A 59 -5.72 7.24 -17.54
C MET A 59 -4.90 8.12 -16.59
N LEU A 60 -4.49 7.56 -15.46
CA LEU A 60 -3.58 8.19 -14.51
C LEU A 60 -2.19 8.31 -15.13
N LEU A 61 -1.66 9.55 -15.17
CA LEU A 61 -0.41 9.91 -15.85
C LEU A 61 -0.37 9.54 -17.34
N GLY A 62 -1.53 9.25 -17.94
CA GLY A 62 -1.62 8.76 -19.32
C GLY A 62 -1.19 7.30 -19.52
N VAL A 63 -0.95 6.54 -18.44
CA VAL A 63 -0.36 5.18 -18.51
C VAL A 63 -1.22 4.12 -17.82
N PHE A 64 -1.73 4.41 -16.62
CA PHE A 64 -2.46 3.43 -15.81
C PHE A 64 -3.95 3.66 -15.94
N GLN A 65 -4.71 2.62 -16.28
CA GLN A 65 -6.15 2.76 -16.47
C GLN A 65 -6.84 2.77 -15.11
N VAL A 66 -7.71 3.76 -14.90
CA VAL A 66 -8.37 3.98 -13.62
C VAL A 66 -9.88 4.13 -13.78
N SER A 67 -10.59 3.81 -12.71
CA SER A 67 -12.03 4.03 -12.54
C SER A 67 -12.29 4.53 -11.12
N ILE A 68 -13.53 4.93 -10.84
CA ILE A 68 -13.93 5.32 -9.48
C ILE A 68 -13.66 4.17 -8.50
N LEU A 69 -14.04 2.93 -8.85
CA LEU A 69 -13.79 1.75 -8.03
C LEU A 69 -12.30 1.51 -7.82
N HIS A 70 -11.48 1.59 -8.88
CA HIS A 70 -10.03 1.38 -8.78
C HIS A 70 -9.38 2.38 -7.81
N ASN A 71 -9.74 3.65 -7.95
CA ASN A 71 -9.24 4.71 -7.08
C ASN A 71 -9.69 4.52 -5.62
N ILE A 72 -10.95 4.14 -5.39
CA ILE A 72 -11.46 3.82 -4.05
C ILE A 72 -10.71 2.63 -3.45
N VAL A 73 -10.45 1.58 -4.22
CA VAL A 73 -9.65 0.42 -3.76
C VAL A 73 -8.25 0.87 -3.34
N HIS A 74 -7.58 1.74 -4.12
CA HIS A 74 -6.30 2.32 -3.71
C HIS A 74 -6.40 3.17 -2.44
N LEU A 75 -7.46 3.97 -2.26
CA LEU A 75 -7.68 4.74 -1.04
C LEU A 75 -7.88 3.83 0.18
N LEU A 76 -8.70 2.79 0.06
CA LEU A 76 -8.93 1.82 1.14
C LEU A 76 -7.66 1.06 1.48
N PHE A 77 -6.89 0.64 0.47
CA PHE A 77 -5.62 -0.03 0.67
C PHE A 77 -4.58 0.90 1.32
N GLY A 78 -4.54 2.17 0.88
CA GLY A 78 -3.70 3.20 1.48
C GLY A 78 -4.06 3.48 2.95
N ALA A 79 -5.35 3.61 3.24
CA ALA A 79 -5.85 3.73 4.60
C ALA A 79 -5.47 2.52 5.45
N ALA A 80 -5.63 1.29 4.93
CA ALA A 80 -5.19 0.07 5.61
C ALA A 80 -3.69 0.12 5.94
N GLY A 81 -2.84 0.55 5.00
CA GLY A 81 -1.40 0.70 5.25
C GLY A 81 -1.07 1.74 6.32
N LEU A 82 -1.77 2.88 6.32
CA LEU A 82 -1.61 3.92 7.34
C LEU A 82 -2.09 3.47 8.74
N LEU A 83 -3.14 2.65 8.80
CA LEU A 83 -3.67 2.08 10.04
C LEU A 83 -2.76 0.95 10.58
N MET A 84 -2.38 0.02 9.71
CA MET A 84 -1.62 -1.18 10.06
C MET A 84 -0.13 -0.89 10.26
N GLY A 85 0.42 0.15 9.63
CA GLY A 85 1.81 0.60 9.82
C GLY A 85 2.13 1.15 11.21
N ARG A 86 1.19 1.10 12.16
CA ARG A 86 1.34 1.59 13.54
C ARG A 86 1.96 0.59 14.51
N THR A 87 2.01 -0.69 14.14
CA THR A 87 2.67 -1.74 14.93
C THR A 87 3.44 -2.67 14.01
N VAL A 88 4.58 -3.19 14.47
CA VAL A 88 5.42 -4.16 13.74
C VAL A 88 4.62 -5.31 13.13
N MET A 89 3.76 -5.96 13.92
CA MET A 89 3.00 -7.14 13.47
C MET A 89 1.99 -6.77 12.39
N GLN A 90 1.24 -5.69 12.57
CA GLN A 90 0.26 -5.24 11.58
C GLN A 90 0.95 -4.74 10.31
N ALA A 91 2.08 -4.03 10.42
CA ALA A 91 2.89 -3.61 9.29
C ALA A 91 3.36 -4.81 8.45
N LYS A 92 3.80 -5.89 9.11
CA LYS A 92 4.17 -7.15 8.45
C LYS A 92 2.99 -7.78 7.72
N TYR A 93 1.82 -7.85 8.35
CA TYR A 93 0.62 -8.40 7.71
C TYR A 93 0.16 -7.57 6.51
N TYR A 94 0.22 -6.24 6.61
CA TYR A 94 -0.07 -5.35 5.49
C TYR A 94 0.89 -5.58 4.31
N LEU A 95 2.20 -5.66 4.57
CA LEU A 95 3.19 -5.85 3.51
C LEU A 95 3.07 -7.23 2.85
N ILE A 96 2.96 -8.30 3.63
CA ILE A 96 2.90 -9.67 3.08
C ILE A 96 1.53 -9.95 2.47
N GLY A 97 0.44 -9.70 3.20
CA GLY A 97 -0.92 -9.94 2.74
C GLY A 97 -1.30 -9.01 1.60
N GLY A 98 -0.93 -7.74 1.71
CA GLY A 98 -1.09 -6.77 0.63
C GLY A 98 -0.29 -7.14 -0.61
N GLY A 99 0.99 -7.51 -0.46
CA GLY A 99 1.78 -7.96 -1.59
C GLY A 99 1.19 -9.22 -2.26
N ALA A 100 0.67 -10.17 -1.48
CA ALA A 100 -0.02 -11.35 -2.02
C ALA A 100 -1.29 -10.97 -2.79
N LEU A 101 -2.09 -10.01 -2.30
CA LEU A 101 -3.25 -9.49 -3.01
C LEU A 101 -2.84 -8.89 -4.37
N TYR A 102 -1.74 -8.11 -4.42
CA TYR A 102 -1.24 -7.55 -5.67
C TYR A 102 -0.78 -8.62 -6.66
N LEU A 103 -0.19 -9.73 -6.18
CA LEU A 103 0.13 -10.87 -7.03
C LEU A 103 -1.13 -11.59 -7.56
N VAL A 104 -2.18 -11.70 -6.74
CA VAL A 104 -3.48 -12.23 -7.19
C VAL A 104 -4.09 -11.34 -8.27
N ILE A 105 -4.06 -10.02 -8.09
CA ILE A 105 -4.54 -9.06 -9.11
C ILE A 105 -3.72 -9.18 -10.39
N TRP A 106 -2.40 -9.32 -10.29
CA TRP A 106 -1.54 -9.54 -11.45
C TRP A 106 -1.91 -10.82 -12.20
N VAL A 107 -2.06 -11.95 -11.50
CA VAL A 107 -2.50 -13.22 -12.13
C VAL A 107 -3.87 -13.05 -12.78
N TYR A 108 -4.81 -12.42 -12.09
CA TYR A 108 -6.13 -12.10 -12.64
C TYR A 108 -6.01 -11.31 -13.96
N GLY A 109 -5.20 -10.24 -13.99
CA GLY A 109 -4.98 -9.42 -15.17
C GLY A 109 -4.26 -10.13 -16.33
N LEU A 110 -3.58 -11.26 -16.09
CA LEU A 110 -3.05 -12.13 -17.15
C LEU A 110 -4.09 -13.08 -17.73
N LEU A 111 -5.13 -13.41 -16.95
CA LEU A 111 -6.13 -14.42 -17.32
C LEU A 111 -7.34 -13.83 -18.03
N ILE A 112 -7.68 -12.56 -17.76
CA ILE A 112 -8.84 -11.90 -18.36
C ILE A 112 -8.49 -11.19 -19.68
N ASP A 113 -9.48 -11.09 -20.57
CA ASP A 113 -9.42 -10.15 -21.70
C ASP A 113 -9.72 -8.73 -21.19
N HIS A 114 -8.79 -7.80 -21.42
CA HIS A 114 -8.86 -6.42 -20.95
C HIS A 114 -10.01 -5.62 -21.57
N GLY A 115 -10.53 -6.03 -22.74
CA GLY A 115 -11.70 -5.41 -23.37
C GLY A 115 -13.04 -6.00 -22.92
N SER A 116 -13.02 -7.05 -22.10
CA SER A 116 -14.23 -7.74 -21.67
C SER A 116 -14.76 -7.21 -20.34
N SER A 117 -16.05 -7.44 -20.05
CA SER A 117 -16.68 -7.10 -18.77
C SER A 117 -16.05 -7.82 -17.57
N ALA A 118 -15.23 -8.84 -17.80
CA ALA A 118 -14.42 -9.44 -16.75
C ALA A 118 -13.46 -8.42 -16.15
N ASN A 119 -13.02 -7.38 -16.87
CA ASN A 119 -12.13 -6.32 -16.40
C ASN A 119 -12.82 -5.25 -15.53
N PHE A 120 -13.53 -5.67 -14.47
CA PHE A 120 -14.33 -4.75 -13.65
C PHE A 120 -13.50 -3.76 -12.82
N ILE A 121 -12.25 -4.11 -12.48
CA ILE A 121 -11.22 -3.14 -12.06
C ILE A 121 -10.32 -3.00 -13.27
N PRO A 122 -10.40 -1.88 -14.02
CA PRO A 122 -9.85 -1.77 -15.36
C PRO A 122 -8.32 -1.78 -15.35
N VAL A 123 -7.74 -2.97 -15.24
CA VAL A 123 -6.30 -3.17 -15.32
C VAL A 123 -5.91 -3.21 -16.79
N ASN A 124 -4.80 -2.57 -17.11
CA ASN A 124 -4.16 -2.67 -18.41
C ASN A 124 -2.77 -3.35 -18.30
N THR A 125 -2.04 -3.42 -19.42
CA THR A 125 -0.68 -4.01 -19.44
C THR A 125 0.28 -3.32 -18.47
N ALA A 126 0.25 -1.98 -18.37
CA ALA A 126 1.12 -1.25 -17.46
C ALA A 126 0.76 -1.52 -15.99
N ASP A 127 -0.53 -1.58 -15.68
CA ASP A 127 -1.02 -1.97 -14.36
C ASP A 127 -0.52 -3.37 -14.00
N ASN A 128 -0.61 -4.36 -14.89
CA ASN A 128 -0.14 -5.72 -14.61
C ASN A 128 1.35 -5.75 -14.20
N TRP A 129 2.21 -5.03 -14.93
CA TRP A 129 3.62 -4.93 -14.56
C TRP A 129 3.85 -4.23 -13.22
N LEU A 130 3.11 -3.14 -12.97
CA LEU A 130 3.16 -2.46 -11.68
C LEU A 130 2.75 -3.40 -10.54
N HIS A 131 1.68 -4.17 -10.73
CA HIS A 131 1.14 -5.06 -9.69
C HIS A 131 2.12 -6.17 -9.31
N VAL A 132 2.78 -6.82 -10.28
CA VAL A 132 3.77 -7.86 -9.97
C VAL A 132 4.99 -7.31 -9.26
N VAL A 133 5.54 -6.18 -9.73
CA VAL A 133 6.71 -5.54 -9.10
C VAL A 133 6.38 -5.14 -7.66
N LEU A 134 5.21 -4.53 -7.46
CA LEU A 134 4.77 -4.07 -6.16
C LEU A 134 4.47 -5.23 -5.20
N GLY A 135 3.80 -6.27 -5.70
CA GLY A 135 3.50 -7.48 -4.93
C GLY A 135 4.77 -8.17 -4.43
N VAL A 136 5.74 -8.37 -5.31
CA VAL A 136 7.05 -8.95 -4.96
C VAL A 136 7.81 -8.04 -3.97
N ALA A 137 7.88 -6.73 -4.24
CA ALA A 137 8.59 -5.79 -3.38
C ALA A 137 8.00 -5.74 -1.96
N MET A 138 6.68 -5.68 -1.83
CA MET A 138 6.01 -5.65 -0.53
C MET A 138 6.25 -6.93 0.26
N ILE A 139 6.12 -8.10 -0.36
CA ILE A 139 6.41 -9.39 0.31
C ILE A 139 7.88 -9.44 0.73
N ALA A 140 8.81 -9.11 -0.17
CA ALA A 140 10.23 -9.12 0.13
C ALA A 140 10.56 -8.21 1.32
N LEU A 141 10.05 -6.98 1.34
CA LEU A 141 10.25 -6.03 2.44
C LEU A 141 9.62 -6.53 3.75
N GLY A 142 8.40 -7.09 3.70
CA GLY A 142 7.74 -7.66 4.88
C GLY A 142 8.50 -8.84 5.49
N LEU A 143 9.12 -9.67 4.65
CA LEU A 143 9.94 -10.80 5.09
C LEU A 143 11.32 -10.36 5.60
N LEU A 144 12.00 -9.46 4.88
CA LEU A 144 13.35 -9.01 5.24
C LEU A 144 13.37 -8.16 6.51
N LEU A 145 12.45 -7.18 6.61
CA LEU A 145 12.39 -6.27 7.76
C LEU A 145 11.70 -6.91 8.98
N GLY A 146 10.86 -7.92 8.77
CA GLY A 146 10.16 -8.63 9.84
C GLY A 146 11.01 -9.63 10.64
N ARG A 147 12.27 -9.86 10.24
CA ARG A 147 13.20 -10.78 10.93
C ARG A 147 13.96 -10.12 12.10
N GLY A 148 14.11 -8.79 12.08
CA GLY A 148 14.93 -8.06 13.05
C GLY A 148 14.34 -7.91 14.46
N THR A 149 13.05 -8.19 14.65
CA THR A 149 12.36 -7.96 15.93
C THR A 149 12.35 -9.17 16.87
N GLY A 150 12.75 -10.36 16.40
CA GLY A 150 12.78 -11.58 17.21
C GLY A 150 14.10 -11.87 17.94
N SER A 151 15.23 -11.38 17.43
CA SER A 151 16.55 -11.73 17.99
C SER A 151 16.95 -10.94 19.23
N ALA A 152 16.35 -9.76 19.47
CA ALA A 152 16.69 -8.92 20.62
C ALA A 152 16.10 -9.42 21.96
N GLY A 153 15.07 -10.27 21.93
CA GLY A 153 14.48 -10.86 23.13
C GLY A 153 15.31 -12.02 23.71
N ARG A 154 15.95 -12.81 22.85
CA ARG A 154 16.69 -14.03 23.24
C ARG A 154 18.07 -13.78 23.85
N ALA A 155 18.62 -12.57 23.70
CA ALA A 155 19.92 -12.20 24.24
C ALA A 155 19.85 -11.59 25.66
N ARG A 156 18.64 -11.41 26.22
CA ARG A 156 18.43 -10.88 27.59
C ARG A 156 18.16 -11.98 28.62
N GLU A 157 18.17 -13.25 28.21
CA GLU A 157 17.90 -14.42 29.06
C GLU A 157 19.12 -15.34 29.26
N LEU A 158 20.31 -14.90 28.84
CA LEU A 158 21.60 -15.57 29.07
C LEU A 158 22.54 -14.62 29.83
#